data_AF-A0A5M3MRH5-F1
#
_entry.id   AF-A0A5M3MRH5-F1
#
_cell.length_a   1.000
_cell.length_b   1.000
_cell.length_c   1.000
_cell.angle_alpha   90.00
_cell.angle_beta   90.00
_cell.angle_gamma   90.00
#
_symmetry.space_group_name_H-M   'P 1'
#
loop_
_entity.id
_entity.type
_entity.pdbx_description
1 polymer ?
#
loop_
_entity_poly.entity_id
_entity_poly.type
_entity_poly.pdbx_seq_one_letter_code
_entity_poly.pdbx_strand_id
1 'polypeptide(L)'
;MGMPVCEVIARGGDALSRMMVGASDHVGQGMDGGSRKISLSIVWPGHESANWAHSIELYTPLGPLTRAQLAVLVSQMIFSFVEATGQFPPSRCPEWRVGANGISLDRLYLAGLWNTSSDMWMTEILVDTR
;
A
#
# COMPACT_ATOMS: atom_id res chain seq x y z
N MET A 1 -7.59 12.84 5.83
CA MET A 1 -7.91 11.41 5.94
C MET A 1 -7.36 10.69 4.73
N GLY A 2 -6.99 9.41 4.86
CA GLY A 2 -6.47 8.58 3.76
C GLY A 2 -7.48 8.38 2.63
N MET A 3 -7.06 7.71 1.55
CA MET A 3 -7.91 7.42 0.39
C MET A 3 -8.39 5.96 0.41
N PRO A 4 -9.67 5.67 0.07
CA PRO A 4 -10.14 4.28 -0.04
C PRO A 4 -9.30 3.52 -1.08
N VAL A 5 -8.86 2.31 -0.73
CA VAL A 5 -8.01 1.47 -1.60
C VAL A 5 -8.72 1.17 -2.93
N CYS A 6 -10.00 0.82 -2.89
CA CYS A 6 -10.82 0.62 -4.08
C CYS A 6 -10.86 1.85 -4.98
N GLU A 7 -10.95 3.05 -4.39
CA GLU A 7 -11.01 4.30 -5.13
C GLU A 7 -9.67 4.63 -5.79
N VAL A 8 -8.55 4.36 -5.11
CA VAL A 8 -7.22 4.52 -5.69
C VAL A 8 -6.98 3.55 -6.84
N ILE A 9 -7.43 2.29 -6.73
CA ILE A 9 -7.30 1.31 -7.81
C ILE A 9 -8.21 1.65 -9.00
N ALA A 10 -9.45 2.03 -8.75
CA ALA A 10 -10.43 2.31 -9.79
C ALA A 10 -10.12 3.59 -10.59
N ARG A 11 -9.37 4.53 -9.98
CA ARG A 11 -9.03 5.81 -10.58
C ARG A 11 -7.63 5.74 -11.21
N GLY A 12 -7.54 6.05 -12.49
CA GLY A 12 -6.25 6.24 -13.17
C GLY A 12 -5.47 7.45 -12.64
N GLY A 13 -4.19 7.55 -13.00
CA GLY A 13 -3.27 8.59 -12.50
C GLY A 13 -3.79 10.04 -12.64
N ASP A 14 -4.52 10.34 -13.71
CA ASP A 14 -5.06 11.69 -13.98
C ASP A 14 -6.26 12.08 -13.11
N ALA A 15 -6.97 11.10 -12.55
CA ALA A 15 -8.03 11.36 -11.58
C ALA A 15 -7.45 11.54 -10.17
N LEU A 16 -6.40 10.79 -9.84
CA LEU A 16 -5.68 10.91 -8.57
C LEU A 16 -4.91 12.23 -8.44
N SER A 17 -4.41 12.76 -9.56
CA SER A 17 -3.70 14.05 -9.58
C SER A 17 -4.50 15.21 -9.00
N ARG A 18 -5.83 15.17 -9.12
CA ARG A 18 -6.76 16.20 -8.63
C ARG A 18 -7.28 15.95 -7.21
N MET A 19 -7.06 14.77 -6.67
CA MET A 19 -7.59 14.36 -5.36
C MET A 19 -6.52 14.31 -4.28
N MET A 20 -5.28 14.06 -4.67
CA MET A 20 -4.17 13.89 -3.75
C MET A 20 -3.24 15.11 -3.78
N VAL A 21 -3.07 15.75 -2.61
CA VAL A 21 -2.26 16.97 -2.46
C VAL A 21 -0.78 16.70 -2.73
N GLY A 22 -0.19 17.13 -3.83
CA GLY A 22 1.19 16.74 -4.19
C GLY A 22 1.25 15.40 -4.94
N ALA A 23 0.17 15.05 -5.64
CA ALA A 23 0.12 13.84 -6.47
C ALA A 23 1.25 13.74 -7.52
N SER A 24 1.68 14.89 -8.04
CA SER A 24 2.75 15.00 -9.04
C SER A 24 4.15 15.03 -8.44
N ASP A 25 4.28 15.02 -7.11
CA ASP A 25 5.58 15.03 -6.45
C ASP A 25 6.32 13.74 -6.83
N HIS A 26 7.55 13.88 -7.32
CA HIS A 26 8.39 12.73 -7.60
C HIS A 26 8.86 12.10 -6.28
N VAL A 27 8.69 10.79 -6.15
CA VAL A 27 9.20 10.02 -5.02
C VAL A 27 10.63 9.54 -5.30
N GLY A 28 11.44 9.41 -4.25
CA GLY A 28 12.82 8.90 -4.35
C GLY A 28 13.86 9.88 -4.90
N GLN A 29 13.53 11.17 -5.08
CA GLN A 29 14.50 12.17 -5.57
C GLN A 29 15.62 12.53 -4.56
N GLY A 30 15.45 12.21 -3.29
CA GLY A 30 16.44 12.46 -2.23
C GLY A 30 17.05 11.19 -1.63
N MET A 31 16.86 10.03 -2.25
CA MET A 31 17.52 8.80 -1.80
C MET A 31 18.98 8.80 -2.27
N ASP A 32 19.88 9.29 -1.41
CA ASP A 32 21.32 9.24 -1.63
C ASP A 32 21.78 7.77 -1.77
N GLY A 33 22.49 7.44 -2.85
CA GLY A 33 23.16 6.13 -2.98
C GLY A 33 22.48 5.06 -3.85
N GLY A 34 21.52 5.42 -4.71
CA GLY A 34 21.20 4.60 -5.89
C GLY A 34 20.23 3.43 -5.69
N SER A 35 19.66 3.23 -4.50
CA SER A 35 18.52 2.31 -4.35
C SER A 35 17.28 2.91 -5.01
N ARG A 36 17.05 2.53 -6.27
CA ARG A 36 15.85 2.85 -7.05
C ARG A 36 14.64 2.02 -6.68
N LYS A 37 14.73 1.25 -5.59
CA LYS A 37 13.70 0.34 -5.12
C LYS A 37 13.50 0.49 -3.61
N ILE A 38 12.28 0.23 -3.18
CA ILE A 38 11.91 0.08 -1.77
C ILE A 38 11.31 -1.30 -1.54
N SER A 39 11.50 -1.85 -0.35
CA SER A 39 10.79 -3.04 0.12
C SER A 39 9.60 -2.59 0.95
N LEU A 40 8.39 -2.78 0.44
CA LEU A 40 7.15 -2.42 1.13
C LEU A 40 6.56 -3.64 1.83
N SER A 41 6.36 -3.53 3.14
CA SER A 41 5.79 -4.57 4.01
C SER A 41 4.37 -4.21 4.45
N ILE A 42 3.50 -5.22 4.51
CA ILE A 42 2.17 -5.12 5.13
C ILE A 42 2.18 -6.03 6.36
N VAL A 43 2.03 -5.43 7.54
CA VAL A 43 1.81 -6.14 8.80
C VAL A 43 0.36 -5.98 9.18
N TRP A 44 -0.32 -7.10 9.42
CA TRP A 44 -1.75 -7.11 9.67
C TRP A 44 -2.08 -7.93 10.92
N PRO A 45 -2.95 -7.44 11.83
CA PRO A 45 -3.28 -8.15 13.05
C PRO A 45 -3.83 -9.57 12.79
N GLY A 46 -3.26 -10.55 13.46
CA GLY A 46 -3.55 -11.97 13.28
C GLY A 46 -2.84 -12.65 12.11
N HIS A 47 -2.11 -11.90 11.27
CA HIS A 47 -1.26 -12.41 10.18
C HIS A 47 0.19 -11.90 10.29
N GLU A 48 0.67 -11.59 11.49
CA GLU A 48 1.99 -11.00 11.72
C GLU A 48 3.13 -11.89 11.23
N SER A 49 2.95 -13.22 11.26
CA SER A 49 3.93 -14.19 10.79
C SER A 49 3.97 -14.38 9.27
N ALA A 50 3.07 -13.72 8.53
CA ALA A 50 2.99 -13.88 7.07
C ALA A 50 4.20 -13.27 6.35
N ASN A 51 4.94 -12.34 7.00
CA ASN A 51 6.11 -11.67 6.44
C ASN A 51 5.89 -11.17 5.00
N TRP A 52 4.73 -10.56 4.76
CA TRP A 52 4.32 -10.17 3.42
C TRP A 52 5.00 -8.86 3.02
N ALA A 53 5.97 -8.95 2.11
CA ALA A 53 6.71 -7.79 1.61
C ALA A 53 7.03 -7.95 0.11
N HIS A 54 6.96 -6.84 -0.64
CA HIS A 54 7.35 -6.80 -2.05
C HIS A 54 8.21 -5.58 -2.36
N SER A 55 9.06 -5.72 -3.37
CA SER A 55 9.85 -4.61 -3.87
C SER A 55 9.05 -3.74 -4.86
N ILE A 56 9.16 -2.42 -4.72
CA ILE A 56 8.63 -1.44 -5.66
C ILE A 56 9.81 -0.69 -6.27
N GLU A 57 9.90 -0.72 -7.60
CA GLU A 57 10.81 0.15 -8.35
C GLU A 57 10.25 1.57 -8.38
N LEU A 58 11.01 2.53 -7.84
CA LEU A 58 10.66 3.96 -7.80
C LEU A 58 10.97 4.69 -9.12
N TYR A 59 11.64 4.03 -10.06
CA TYR A 59 12.00 4.59 -11.35
C TYR A 59 11.48 3.71 -12.48
N THR A 60 10.80 4.35 -13.42
CA THR A 60 10.37 3.74 -14.68
C THR A 60 11.28 4.20 -15.81
N PRO A 61 11.20 3.60 -17.02
CA PRO A 61 11.88 4.13 -18.20
C PRO A 61 11.52 5.59 -18.53
N LEU A 62 10.38 6.09 -18.04
CA LEU A 62 9.91 7.46 -18.24
C LEU A 62 10.38 8.44 -17.16
N GLY A 63 11.04 7.95 -16.11
CA GLY A 63 11.49 8.77 -14.98
C GLY A 63 11.02 8.25 -13.62
N PRO A 64 11.27 9.03 -12.54
CA PRO A 64 10.83 8.68 -11.19
C PRO A 64 9.31 8.61 -11.11
N LEU A 65 8.80 7.70 -10.28
CA LEU A 65 7.38 7.63 -9.99
C LEU A 65 6.90 8.94 -9.36
N THR A 66 5.68 9.33 -9.70
CA THR A 66 4.95 10.34 -8.93
C THR A 66 4.30 9.70 -7.71
N ARG A 67 3.96 10.52 -6.72
CA ARG A 67 3.29 10.04 -5.52
C ARG A 67 1.96 9.35 -5.84
N ALA A 68 1.22 9.82 -6.85
CA ALA A 68 -0.01 9.17 -7.30
C ALA A 68 0.25 7.78 -7.90
N GLN A 69 1.30 7.62 -8.70
CA GLN A 69 1.67 6.32 -9.24
C GLN A 69 2.08 5.35 -8.14
N LEU A 70 2.85 5.82 -7.14
CA LEU A 70 3.20 5.01 -5.98
C LEU A 70 1.93 4.59 -5.20
N ALA A 71 0.99 5.51 -4.95
CA ALA A 71 -0.25 5.20 -4.26
C ALA A 71 -1.07 4.11 -4.96
N VAL A 72 -1.12 4.12 -6.31
CA VAL A 72 -1.76 3.05 -7.10
C VAL A 72 -1.07 1.71 -6.89
N LEU A 73 0.25 1.67 -7.00
CA LEU A 73 1.02 0.43 -6.80
C LEU A 73 0.83 -0.14 -5.40
N VAL A 74 0.88 0.71 -4.38
CA VAL A 74 0.65 0.30 -2.99
C VAL A 74 -0.78 -0.19 -2.79
N SER A 75 -1.77 0.45 -3.40
CA SER A 75 -3.16 0.01 -3.30
C SER A 75 -3.39 -1.34 -3.97
N GLN A 76 -2.76 -1.58 -5.12
CA GLN A 76 -2.75 -2.90 -5.77
C GLN A 76 -2.08 -3.95 -4.89
N MET A 77 -1.00 -3.61 -4.18
CA MET A 77 -0.35 -4.50 -3.21
C MET A 77 -1.27 -4.83 -2.02
N ILE A 78 -2.02 -3.86 -1.49
CA ILE A 78 -3.02 -4.13 -0.44
C ILE A 78 -4.09 -5.08 -0.95
N PHE A 79 -4.57 -4.88 -2.18
CA PHE A 79 -5.52 -5.80 -2.81
C PHE A 79 -4.96 -7.22 -2.91
N SER A 80 -3.74 -7.39 -3.44
CA SER A 80 -3.08 -8.70 -3.53
C SER A 80 -2.83 -9.33 -2.15
N PHE A 81 -2.55 -8.53 -1.12
CA PHE A 81 -2.45 -9.01 0.25
C PHE A 81 -3.78 -9.61 0.74
N VAL A 82 -4.90 -8.90 0.53
CA VAL A 82 -6.25 -9.38 0.89
C VAL A 82 -6.60 -10.67 0.14
N GLU A 83 -6.22 -10.81 -1.13
CA GLU A 83 -6.40 -12.07 -1.87
C GLU A 83 -5.53 -13.19 -1.31
N ALA A 84 -4.29 -12.88 -0.91
CA ALA A 84 -3.34 -13.85 -0.37
C ALA A 84 -3.70 -14.34 1.04
N THR A 85 -4.50 -13.61 1.83
CA THR A 85 -4.81 -14.02 3.21
C THR A 85 -5.54 -15.36 3.30
N GLY A 86 -6.25 -15.77 2.25
CA GLY A 86 -6.85 -17.11 2.19
C GLY A 86 -5.83 -18.26 2.15
N GLN A 87 -4.57 -17.96 1.83
CA GLN A 87 -3.46 -18.92 1.78
C GLN A 87 -2.63 -18.93 3.07
N PHE A 88 -2.81 -17.93 3.94
CA PHE A 88 -2.10 -17.86 5.21
C PHE A 88 -2.76 -18.77 6.26
N PRO A 89 -2.03 -19.14 7.32
CA PRO A 89 -2.63 -19.74 8.50
C PRO A 89 -3.81 -18.89 9.01
N PRO A 90 -4.84 -19.50 9.62
CA PRO A 90 -5.99 -18.76 10.13
C PRO A 90 -5.58 -17.62 11.06
N SER A 91 -6.23 -16.47 10.89
CA SER A 91 -5.98 -15.30 11.75
C SER A 91 -6.19 -15.63 13.22
N ARG A 92 -5.25 -15.20 14.06
CA ARG A 92 -5.35 -15.27 15.53
C ARG A 92 -6.30 -14.22 16.12
N CYS A 93 -6.70 -13.24 15.32
CA CYS A 93 -7.55 -12.10 15.69
C CYS A 93 -8.75 -12.06 14.74
N PRO A 94 -9.86 -12.78 15.04
CA PRO A 94 -11.01 -12.89 14.14
C PRO A 94 -11.64 -11.55 13.74
N GLU A 95 -11.60 -10.56 14.63
CA GLU A 95 -12.10 -9.19 14.41
C GLU A 95 -11.30 -8.42 13.35
N TRP A 96 -10.07 -8.85 13.07
CA TRP A 96 -9.22 -8.30 12.02
C TRP A 96 -9.18 -9.16 10.76
N ARG A 97 -10.01 -10.21 10.63
CA ARG A 97 -10.05 -11.01 9.41
C ARG A 97 -10.37 -10.11 8.20
N VAL A 98 -9.64 -10.27 7.10
CA VAL A 98 -9.92 -9.61 5.82
C VAL A 98 -10.51 -10.60 4.81
N GLY A 99 -11.24 -10.11 3.82
CA GLY A 99 -11.83 -10.90 2.74
C GLY A 99 -13.30 -11.28 2.96
N ALA A 100 -13.76 -12.38 2.34
CA ALA A 100 -15.20 -12.69 2.14
C ALA A 100 -16.06 -12.72 3.42
N ASN A 101 -15.48 -13.01 4.58
CA ASN A 101 -16.18 -13.07 5.87
C ASN A 101 -15.54 -12.16 6.93
N GLY A 102 -15.04 -11.01 6.51
CA GLY A 102 -14.34 -10.06 7.38
C GLY A 102 -14.37 -8.64 6.82
N ILE A 103 -13.32 -7.87 7.13
CA ILE A 103 -13.09 -6.53 6.60
C ILE A 103 -12.90 -6.63 5.08
N SER A 104 -13.82 -6.02 4.36
CA SER A 104 -13.80 -5.94 2.90
C SER A 104 -12.86 -4.85 2.42
N LEU A 105 -12.39 -4.95 1.17
CA LEU A 105 -11.43 -4.02 0.59
C LEU A 105 -11.94 -2.56 0.58
N ASP A 106 -13.24 -2.36 0.42
CA ASP A 106 -13.90 -1.03 0.44
C ASP A 106 -13.84 -0.34 1.81
N ARG A 107 -13.56 -1.09 2.88
CA ARG A 107 -13.34 -0.57 4.23
C ARG A 107 -11.88 -0.24 4.53
N LEU A 108 -10.97 -0.46 3.58
CA LEU A 108 -9.54 -0.19 3.73
C LEU A 108 -9.16 1.13 3.08
N TYR A 109 -8.37 1.93 3.81
CA TYR A 109 -7.88 3.22 3.34
C TYR A 109 -6.36 3.24 3.41
N LEU A 110 -5.71 3.61 2.31
CA LEU A 110 -4.29 3.93 2.30
C LEU A 110 -4.09 5.30 2.95
N ALA A 111 -3.49 5.31 4.14
CA ALA A 111 -3.28 6.53 4.93
C ALA A 111 -1.88 7.11 4.75
N GLY A 112 -0.88 6.25 4.62
CA GLY A 112 0.51 6.68 4.58
C GLY A 112 1.48 5.54 4.34
N LEU A 113 2.75 5.91 4.18
CA LEU A 113 3.89 5.01 4.13
C LEU A 113 4.93 5.51 5.13
N TRP A 114 5.50 4.59 5.91
CA TRP A 114 6.49 4.91 6.93
C TRP A 114 7.79 4.19 6.64
N ASN A 115 8.90 4.93 6.57
CA ASN A 115 10.22 4.32 6.47
C ASN A 115 10.62 3.77 7.85
N THR A 116 10.85 2.47 7.94
CA THR A 116 11.24 1.81 9.21
C THR A 116 12.74 1.60 9.30
N SER A 117 13.40 1.39 8.17
CA SER A 117 14.86 1.31 8.06
C SER A 117 15.26 1.44 6.61
N SER A 118 16.34 2.15 6.29
CA SER A 118 16.95 2.25 4.95
C SER A 118 15.94 2.17 3.77
N ASP A 119 15.77 0.99 3.17
CA ASP A 119 14.89 0.70 2.03
C ASP A 119 13.57 0.02 2.39
N MET A 120 13.35 -0.31 3.67
CA MET A 120 12.11 -0.90 4.18
C MET A 120 11.09 0.16 4.56
N TRP A 121 9.90 0.00 3.98
CA TRP A 121 8.74 0.84 4.21
C TRP A 121 7.58 -0.02 4.68
N MET A 122 6.73 0.54 5.53
CA MET A 122 5.49 -0.07 5.96
C MET A 122 4.30 0.74 5.47
N THR A 123 3.26 0.03 5.04
CA THR A 123 1.98 0.64 4.68
C THR A 123 1.15 0.93 5.92
N GLU A 124 0.62 2.14 6.02
CA GLU A 124 -0.41 2.49 7.00
C GLU A 124 -1.79 2.33 6.38
N ILE A 125 -2.56 1.41 6.95
CA ILE A 125 -3.90 1.08 6.50
C ILE A 125 -4.88 1.44 7.62
N LEU A 126 -5.84 2.30 7.33
CA LEU A 126 -6.96 2.55 8.23
C LEU A 126 -8.13 1.64 7.85
N VAL A 127 -8.84 1.16 8.87
CA VAL A 127 -10.04 0.34 8.72
C VAL A 127 -11.26 1.15 9.13
N ASP A 128 -12.25 1.22 8.26
CA ASP A 128 -13.56 1.76 8.61
C ASP A 128 -14.38 0.71 9.36
N THR A 129 -14.61 0.99 10.64
CA THR A 129 -15.34 0.12 11.58
C THR A 129 -16.82 0.46 11.69
N ARG A 130 -17.31 1.44 10.92
CA ARG A 130 -18.71 1.89 10.96
C ARG A 130 -19.65 1.02 10.13
#